data_AF-A0AB33VA60-F1
#
_entry.id   AF-A0AB33VA60-F1
#
_cell.length_a   1.000
_cell.length_b   1.000
_cell.length_c   1.000
_cell.angle_alpha   90.00
_cell.angle_beta   90.00
_cell.angle_gamma   90.00
#
_symmetry.space_group_name_H-M   'P 1'
#
loop_
_entity.id
_entity.type
_entity.pdbx_description
1 polymer ?
#
loop_
_entity_poly.entity_id
_entity_poly.type
_entity_poly.pdbx_seq_one_letter_code
_entity_poly.pdbx_strand_id
1 'polypeptide(L)'
;MKKSLLAMAVLGAFAGAAHAQSSVTLYGVVDANVEYVNHEQNVTSAGIALPGSSGSRVAMQAGGLSSNRWGMRGVEDIGGGLKGLFVLESGFSMDDGRLQQGGRLFGRQAFVGLQGNWGKITLGRQYTTIFDMMANFSPSGYATQYEPVVGLLGPNFREDNVIKYTGRSAR
;
A
#
# COMPACT_ATOMS: atom_id res chain seq x y z
N MET A 1 -28.10 51.54 -7.87
CA MET A 1 -28.25 50.24 -8.59
C MET A 1 -26.94 49.70 -9.18
N LYS A 2 -26.03 50.53 -9.75
CA LYS A 2 -24.78 50.05 -10.39
C LYS A 2 -23.74 49.43 -9.43
N LYS A 3 -23.71 49.82 -8.16
CA LYS A 3 -22.75 49.30 -7.15
C LYS A 3 -23.09 47.88 -6.66
N SER A 4 -24.37 47.50 -6.69
CA SER A 4 -24.84 46.18 -6.24
C SER A 4 -24.49 45.09 -7.26
N LEU A 5 -24.49 45.41 -8.56
CA LEU A 5 -24.02 44.52 -9.62
C LEU A 5 -22.51 44.24 -9.53
N LEU A 6 -21.69 45.23 -9.20
CA LEU A 6 -20.25 45.02 -8.97
C LEU A 6 -19.99 44.13 -7.76
N ALA A 7 -20.70 44.34 -6.64
CA ALA A 7 -20.56 43.52 -5.44
C ALA A 7 -20.94 42.05 -5.71
N MET A 8 -22.00 41.83 -6.50
CA MET A 8 -22.46 40.48 -6.86
C MET A 8 -21.52 39.78 -7.85
N ALA A 9 -20.89 40.52 -8.76
CA ALA A 9 -19.85 40.01 -9.65
C ALA A 9 -18.56 39.63 -8.89
N VAL A 10 -18.17 40.42 -7.88
CA VAL A 10 -17.01 40.12 -7.03
C VAL A 10 -17.28 38.89 -6.16
N LEU A 11 -18.48 38.76 -5.57
CA LEU A 11 -18.86 37.57 -4.78
C LEU A 11 -18.99 36.31 -5.65
N GLY A 12 -19.49 36.42 -6.88
CA GLY A 12 -19.54 35.30 -7.84
C GLY A 12 -18.17 34.85 -8.35
N ALA A 13 -17.20 35.77 -8.43
CA ALA A 13 -15.83 35.45 -8.86
C ALA A 13 -15.07 34.60 -7.82
N PHE A 14 -15.41 34.71 -6.53
CA PHE A 14 -14.83 33.85 -5.47
C PHE A 14 -15.58 32.53 -5.27
N ALA A 15 -16.83 32.42 -5.74
CA ALA A 15 -17.61 31.18 -5.65
C ALA A 15 -17.13 30.07 -6.61
N GLY A 16 -16.27 30.41 -7.59
CA GLY A 16 -15.65 29.48 -8.52
C GLY A 16 -14.25 28.99 -8.11
N ALA A 17 -13.79 29.31 -6.88
CA ALA A 17 -12.48 28.88 -6.39
C ALA A 17 -12.46 27.35 -6.18
N ALA A 18 -12.15 26.66 -7.27
CA ALA A 18 -11.72 25.27 -7.34
C ALA A 18 -12.48 24.32 -6.40
N HIS A 19 -13.50 23.66 -6.92
CA HIS A 19 -13.78 22.30 -6.46
C HIS A 19 -12.59 21.42 -6.89
N ALA A 20 -11.47 21.51 -6.17
CA ALA A 20 -10.52 20.43 -6.12
C ALA A 20 -11.34 19.22 -5.69
N GLN A 21 -11.58 18.28 -6.61
CA GLN A 21 -12.32 17.07 -6.30
C GLN A 21 -11.40 16.20 -5.43
N SER A 22 -11.24 16.60 -4.17
CA SER A 22 -10.61 15.84 -3.11
C SER A 22 -11.44 14.57 -2.98
N SER A 23 -10.89 13.47 -3.47
CA SER A 23 -11.57 12.18 -3.43
C SER A 23 -10.81 11.25 -2.52
N VAL A 24 -11.53 10.64 -1.59
CA VAL A 24 -11.05 9.46 -0.87
C VAL A 24 -11.58 8.24 -1.61
N THR A 25 -10.67 7.35 -1.98
CA THR A 25 -10.98 6.07 -2.60
C THR A 25 -10.76 4.96 -1.57
N LEU A 26 -11.83 4.21 -1.27
CA LEU A 26 -11.72 2.90 -0.63
C LEU A 26 -11.38 1.87 -1.71
N TYR A 27 -10.42 1.00 -1.45
CA TYR A 27 -9.96 -0.03 -2.38
C TYR A 27 -9.52 -1.30 -1.64
N GLY A 28 -9.36 -2.40 -2.37
CA GLY A 28 -8.88 -3.63 -1.80
C GLY A 28 -8.71 -4.75 -2.82
N VAL A 29 -8.13 -5.86 -2.37
CA VAL A 29 -7.99 -7.12 -3.10
C VAL A 29 -8.23 -8.28 -2.13
N VAL A 30 -8.99 -9.26 -2.60
CA VAL A 30 -9.21 -10.56 -1.94
C VAL A 30 -8.71 -11.63 -2.90
N ASP A 31 -7.82 -12.48 -2.41
CA ASP A 31 -7.17 -13.58 -3.13
C ASP A 31 -7.08 -14.79 -2.19
N ALA A 32 -7.52 -15.93 -2.71
CA ALA A 32 -7.46 -17.22 -2.06
C ALA A 32 -6.84 -18.24 -3.02
N ASN A 33 -6.07 -19.17 -2.48
CA ASN A 33 -5.65 -20.36 -3.21
C ASN A 33 -5.80 -21.62 -2.36
N VAL A 34 -5.77 -22.77 -3.03
CA VAL A 34 -5.54 -24.07 -2.38
C VAL A 34 -4.09 -24.44 -2.64
N GLU A 35 -3.38 -24.72 -1.56
CA GLU A 35 -1.96 -25.01 -1.57
C GLU A 35 -1.73 -26.47 -1.15
N TYR A 36 -0.88 -27.17 -1.90
CA TYR A 36 -0.29 -28.43 -1.49
C TYR A 36 1.23 -28.25 -1.33
N VAL A 37 1.75 -28.51 -0.15
CA VAL A 37 3.19 -28.48 0.16
C VAL A 37 3.64 -29.89 0.52
N ASN A 38 4.67 -30.38 -0.15
CA ASN A 38 5.37 -31.60 0.25
C ASN A 38 6.70 -31.25 0.94
N HIS A 39 7.24 -32.19 1.71
CA HIS A 39 8.44 -31.97 2.53
C HIS A 39 8.32 -30.77 3.48
N GLU A 40 7.11 -30.48 3.95
CA GLU A 40 6.89 -29.40 4.90
C GLU A 40 7.56 -29.79 6.23
N GLN A 41 8.49 -28.95 6.67
CA GLN A 41 9.18 -29.15 7.92
C GLN A 41 8.24 -28.82 9.07
N ASN A 42 8.04 -29.76 9.98
CA ASN A 42 7.24 -29.49 11.17
C ASN A 42 7.96 -28.44 12.04
N VAL A 43 7.22 -27.39 12.41
CA VAL A 43 7.66 -26.36 13.33
C VAL A 43 6.81 -26.42 14.59
N THR A 44 7.42 -26.19 15.75
CA THR A 44 6.66 -26.02 17.00
C THR A 44 5.83 -24.74 16.93
N SER A 45 4.87 -24.56 17.85
CA SER A 45 4.13 -23.30 17.98
C SER A 45 5.02 -22.08 18.24
N ALA A 46 6.27 -22.29 18.67
CA ALA A 46 7.29 -21.26 18.84
C ALA A 46 8.14 -20.99 17.57
N GLY A 47 7.81 -21.64 16.44
CA GLY A 47 8.53 -21.49 15.17
C GLY A 47 9.85 -22.25 15.10
N ILE A 48 10.12 -23.18 16.01
CA ILE A 48 11.36 -23.96 16.01
C ILE A 48 11.22 -25.15 15.07
N ALA A 49 12.10 -25.19 14.08
CA ALA A 49 12.30 -26.32 13.17
C ALA A 49 12.57 -27.62 13.93
N LEU A 50 11.80 -28.68 13.66
CA LEU A 50 12.07 -30.03 14.17
C LEU A 50 12.89 -30.81 13.14
N PRO A 51 14.20 -31.04 13.38
CA PRO A 51 15.07 -31.72 12.41
C PRO A 51 14.57 -33.14 12.09
N GLY A 52 14.59 -33.51 10.81
CA GLY A 52 14.18 -34.84 10.35
C GLY A 52 12.66 -35.06 10.26
N SER A 53 11.85 -34.07 10.61
CA SER A 53 10.40 -34.14 10.50
C SER A 53 9.93 -33.56 9.16
N SER A 54 9.32 -34.40 8.33
CA SER A 54 8.85 -34.04 6.98
C SER A 54 7.43 -34.57 6.76
N GLY A 55 6.51 -33.70 6.35
CA GLY A 55 5.11 -34.04 6.08
C GLY A 55 4.61 -33.48 4.74
N SER A 56 3.32 -33.70 4.47
CA SER A 56 2.60 -33.00 3.41
C SER A 56 1.39 -32.28 3.97
N ARG A 57 1.09 -31.10 3.45
CA ARG A 57 -0.06 -30.28 3.85
C ARG A 57 -0.88 -29.90 2.64
N VAL A 58 -2.20 -29.98 2.79
CA VAL A 58 -3.18 -29.31 1.91
C VAL A 58 -3.89 -28.26 2.76
N ALA A 59 -3.91 -27.00 2.32
CA ALA A 59 -4.61 -25.94 3.01
C ALA A 59 -5.14 -24.88 2.05
N MET A 60 -6.16 -24.14 2.47
CA MET A 60 -6.44 -22.84 1.87
C MET A 60 -5.40 -21.83 2.36
N GLN A 61 -4.90 -20.96 1.50
CA GLN A 61 -4.10 -19.81 1.90
C GLN A 61 -4.71 -18.50 1.38
N ALA A 62 -4.38 -17.42 2.08
CA ALA A 62 -4.76 -16.07 1.72
C ALA A 62 -3.62 -15.36 1.00
N GLY A 63 -3.92 -14.69 -0.11
CA GLY A 63 -3.02 -13.76 -0.75
C GLY A 63 -1.94 -14.39 -1.63
N GLY A 64 -2.32 -15.37 -2.46
CA GLY A 64 -1.39 -16.15 -3.26
C GLY A 64 -0.67 -15.35 -4.33
N LEU A 65 -1.44 -14.80 -5.28
CA LEU A 65 -0.90 -13.95 -6.33
C LEU A 65 -0.88 -12.49 -5.88
N SER A 66 -1.89 -12.08 -5.13
CA SER A 66 -2.01 -10.73 -4.59
C SER A 66 -2.24 -10.78 -3.11
N SER A 67 -1.35 -10.18 -2.31
CA SER A 67 -1.58 -10.10 -0.87
C SER A 67 -2.92 -9.40 -0.55
N ASN A 68 -3.76 -10.08 0.22
CA ASN A 68 -5.05 -9.58 0.68
C ASN A 68 -4.91 -8.26 1.41
N ARG A 69 -5.75 -7.30 1.04
CA ARG A 69 -5.69 -5.95 1.57
C ARG A 69 -6.97 -5.17 1.38
N TRP A 70 -7.21 -4.25 2.28
CA TRP A 70 -8.16 -3.17 2.08
C TRP A 70 -7.52 -1.88 2.56
N GLY A 71 -7.93 -0.76 1.99
CA GLY A 71 -7.35 0.51 2.36
C GLY A 71 -8.09 1.70 1.79
N MET A 72 -7.69 2.87 2.26
CA MET A 72 -8.16 4.14 1.78
C MET A 72 -6.98 4.99 1.33
N ARG A 73 -7.15 5.67 0.20
CA ARG A 73 -6.19 6.63 -0.30
C ARG A 73 -6.91 7.91 -0.71
N GLY A 74 -6.25 9.03 -0.55
CA GLY A 74 -6.78 10.32 -0.96
C GLY A 74 -5.73 11.17 -1.63
N VAL A 75 -6.18 12.04 -2.54
CA VAL A 75 -5.39 13.10 -3.14
C VAL A 75 -6.22 14.37 -3.10
N GLU A 76 -5.63 15.44 -2.60
CA GLU A 76 -6.21 16.78 -2.53
C GLU A 76 -5.31 17.74 -3.31
N ASP A 77 -5.89 18.45 -4.28
CA ASP A 77 -5.20 19.52 -4.96
C ASP A 77 -5.21 20.78 -4.09
N ILE A 78 -4.04 21.22 -3.66
CA ILE A 78 -3.87 22.40 -2.80
C ILE A 78 -3.41 23.63 -3.58
N GLY A 79 -3.51 23.58 -4.91
CA GLY A 79 -3.23 24.69 -5.82
C GLY A 79 -1.79 24.75 -6.31
N GLY A 80 -1.55 25.53 -7.37
CA GLY A 80 -0.20 25.74 -7.91
C GLY A 80 0.49 24.48 -8.45
N GLY A 81 -0.27 23.41 -8.74
CA GLY A 81 0.26 22.11 -9.14
C GLY A 81 0.80 21.27 -7.98
N LEU A 82 0.56 21.69 -6.73
CA LEU A 82 0.90 20.94 -5.52
C LEU A 82 -0.31 20.14 -5.02
N LYS A 83 -0.07 18.91 -4.59
CA LYS A 83 -1.09 17.99 -4.10
C LYS A 83 -0.69 17.38 -2.76
N GLY A 84 -1.63 17.33 -1.83
CA GLY A 84 -1.54 16.49 -0.63
C GLY A 84 -2.04 15.08 -0.95
N LEU A 85 -1.45 14.06 -0.32
CA LEU A 85 -1.90 12.68 -0.47
C LEU A 85 -1.71 11.87 0.80
N PHE A 86 -2.51 10.82 0.94
CA PHE A 86 -2.36 9.82 1.99
C PHE A 86 -2.72 8.42 1.52
N VAL A 87 -2.18 7.42 2.21
CA VAL A 87 -2.58 6.01 2.09
C VAL A 87 -2.60 5.39 3.47
N LEU A 88 -3.70 4.69 3.79
CA LEU A 88 -3.85 3.79 4.93
C LEU A 88 -4.32 2.43 4.40
N GLU A 89 -3.48 1.40 4.55
CA GLU A 89 -3.71 0.08 3.97
C GLU A 89 -3.45 -1.03 5.01
N SER A 90 -4.47 -1.86 5.18
CA SER A 90 -4.53 -3.00 6.10
C SER A 90 -4.29 -4.29 5.32
N GLY A 91 -3.52 -5.22 5.90
CA GLY A 91 -3.44 -6.60 5.42
C GLY A 91 -4.32 -7.49 6.28
N PHE A 92 -5.05 -8.42 5.67
CA PHE A 92 -5.90 -9.37 6.39
C PHE A 92 -5.77 -10.76 5.79
N SER A 93 -6.01 -11.79 6.59
CA SER A 93 -6.15 -13.16 6.11
C SER A 93 -7.62 -13.46 5.87
N MET A 94 -7.96 -14.06 4.72
CA MET A 94 -9.36 -14.36 4.40
C MET A 94 -9.84 -15.71 4.95
N ASP A 95 -8.92 -16.57 5.37
CA ASP A 95 -9.19 -17.86 5.99
C ASP A 95 -9.67 -17.72 7.44
N ASP A 96 -9.15 -16.75 8.20
CA ASP A 96 -9.49 -16.56 9.61
C ASP A 96 -9.87 -15.11 10.01
N GLY A 97 -9.82 -14.17 9.06
CA GLY A 97 -10.16 -12.77 9.28
C GLY A 97 -9.14 -11.96 10.08
N ARG A 98 -7.99 -12.54 10.44
CA ARG A 98 -6.98 -11.85 11.27
C ARG A 98 -6.25 -10.76 10.49
N LEU A 99 -5.88 -9.70 11.19
CA LEU A 99 -4.94 -8.71 10.68
C LEU A 99 -3.55 -9.34 10.51
N GLN A 100 -2.91 -9.03 9.38
CA GLN A 100 -1.53 -9.44 9.10
C GLN A 100 -0.52 -8.43 9.67
N GLN A 101 0.76 -8.58 9.31
CA GLN A 101 1.86 -7.67 9.70
C GLN A 101 1.93 -7.41 11.22
N GLY A 102 1.79 -8.48 12.02
CA GLY A 102 1.84 -8.41 13.48
C GLY A 102 0.57 -7.88 14.14
N GLY A 103 -0.59 -7.98 13.47
CA GLY A 103 -1.87 -7.52 14.02
C GLY A 103 -2.08 -6.01 13.92
N ARG A 104 -1.29 -5.31 13.09
CA ARG A 104 -1.41 -3.85 12.89
C ARG A 104 -2.63 -3.53 12.06
N LEU A 105 -3.39 -2.50 12.47
CA LEU A 105 -4.53 -1.99 11.70
C LEU A 105 -4.11 -1.62 10.27
N PHE A 106 -3.13 -0.73 10.11
CA PHE A 106 -2.56 -0.33 8.80
C PHE A 106 -1.15 -0.88 8.60
N GLY A 107 -1.02 -2.20 8.68
CA GLY A 107 0.28 -2.88 8.62
C GLY A 107 0.99 -2.86 7.26
N ARG A 108 0.29 -2.56 6.17
CA ARG A 108 0.88 -2.55 4.81
C ARG A 108 1.43 -1.19 4.45
N GLN A 109 0.61 -0.14 4.46
CA GLN A 109 1.08 1.23 4.22
C GLN A 109 0.32 2.20 5.10
N ALA A 110 1.02 3.17 5.67
CA ALA A 110 0.43 4.23 6.48
C ALA A 110 1.31 5.47 6.34
N PHE A 111 1.00 6.32 5.37
CA PHE A 111 1.81 7.50 5.09
C PHE A 111 0.98 8.67 4.58
N VAL A 112 1.55 9.87 4.74
CA VAL A 112 1.12 11.11 4.11
C VAL A 112 2.22 11.62 3.19
N GLY A 113 1.89 12.53 2.28
CA GLY A 113 2.87 13.10 1.38
C GLY A 113 2.42 14.35 0.66
N LEU A 114 3.40 14.95 -0.01
CA LEU A 114 3.21 16.06 -0.94
C LEU A 114 3.75 15.65 -2.30
N GLN A 115 3.05 16.05 -3.35
CA GLN A 115 3.44 15.80 -4.73
C GLN A 115 3.31 17.08 -5.55
N GLY A 116 4.32 17.38 -6.37
CA GLY A 116 4.28 18.48 -7.32
C GLY A 116 5.09 18.16 -8.58
N ASN A 117 5.41 19.18 -9.37
CA ASN A 117 6.23 19.01 -10.57
C ASN A 117 7.65 18.47 -10.27
N TRP A 118 8.13 18.74 -9.06
CA TRP A 118 9.40 18.24 -8.54
C TRP A 118 9.38 16.75 -8.16
N GLY A 119 8.23 16.08 -8.19
CA GLY A 119 8.10 14.68 -7.77
C GLY A 119 7.24 14.55 -6.52
N LYS A 120 7.56 13.58 -5.65
CA LYS A 120 6.75 13.23 -4.48
C LYS A 120 7.62 12.96 -3.26
N ILE A 121 7.28 13.55 -2.12
CA ILE A 121 7.83 13.19 -0.81
C ILE A 121 6.76 12.54 0.06
N THR A 122 7.12 11.49 0.78
CA THR A 122 6.21 10.71 1.62
C THR A 122 6.85 10.40 2.96
N LEU A 123 6.03 10.42 4.01
CA LEU A 123 6.45 10.22 5.39
C LEU A 123 5.53 9.20 6.05
N GLY A 124 6.11 8.14 6.62
CA GLY A 124 5.37 7.10 7.34
C GLY A 124 5.81 5.69 6.96
N ARG A 125 4.95 4.71 7.25
CA ARG A 125 5.19 3.31 6.93
C ARG A 125 4.91 3.03 5.46
N GLN A 126 5.91 2.56 4.73
CA GLN A 126 5.79 2.30 3.30
C GLN A 126 6.84 1.32 2.81
N TYR A 127 6.70 0.87 1.56
CA TYR A 127 7.69 0.01 0.91
C TYR A 127 9.08 0.65 0.91
N THR A 128 10.10 -0.18 1.09
CA THR A 128 11.50 0.22 0.94
C THR A 128 11.81 0.51 -0.52
N THR A 129 12.78 1.40 -0.77
CA THR A 129 13.20 1.72 -2.14
C THR A 129 13.70 0.48 -2.89
N ILE A 130 14.41 -0.41 -2.21
CA ILE A 130 14.92 -1.65 -2.82
C ILE A 130 13.77 -2.57 -3.27
N PHE A 131 12.70 -2.68 -2.46
CA PHE A 131 11.52 -3.44 -2.85
C PHE A 131 10.78 -2.80 -4.02
N ASP A 132 10.57 -1.47 -4.00
CA ASP A 132 9.95 -0.75 -5.11
C ASP A 132 10.72 -0.96 -6.43
N MET A 133 12.06 -1.04 -6.37
CA MET A 133 12.88 -1.32 -7.55
C MET A 133 12.77 -2.77 -8.02
N MET A 134 12.87 -3.74 -7.10
CA MET A 134 12.92 -5.15 -7.44
C MET A 134 11.56 -5.74 -7.83
N ALA A 135 10.47 -5.31 -7.20
CA ALA A 135 9.14 -5.84 -7.48
C ALA A 135 8.74 -5.66 -8.95
N ASN A 136 9.20 -4.60 -9.61
CA ASN A 136 8.95 -4.37 -11.05
C ASN A 136 9.65 -5.37 -11.98
N PHE A 137 10.62 -6.12 -11.48
CA PHE A 137 11.33 -7.18 -12.22
C PHE A 137 10.91 -8.59 -11.79
N SER A 138 9.99 -8.72 -10.82
CA SER A 138 9.40 -10.01 -10.47
C SER A 138 8.35 -10.40 -11.52
N PRO A 139 8.34 -11.67 -12.00
CA PRO A 139 7.33 -12.16 -12.94
C PRO A 139 5.89 -12.07 -12.41
N SER A 140 5.69 -12.16 -11.09
CA SER A 140 4.38 -12.02 -10.44
C SER A 140 4.18 -10.63 -9.79
N GLY A 141 5.13 -9.72 -9.99
CA GLY A 141 5.08 -8.35 -9.50
C GLY A 141 5.20 -8.26 -7.98
N TYR A 142 4.06 -8.09 -7.31
CA TYR A 142 3.98 -7.85 -5.86
C TYR A 142 3.54 -9.07 -5.06
N ALA A 143 3.49 -10.27 -5.67
CA ALA A 143 3.23 -11.50 -4.92
C ALA A 143 4.35 -11.77 -3.93
N THR A 144 4.00 -12.31 -2.76
CA THR A 144 4.98 -12.63 -1.71
C THR A 144 5.15 -14.13 -1.49
N GLN A 145 4.18 -14.93 -1.93
CA GLN A 145 4.22 -16.38 -1.80
C GLN A 145 5.10 -16.97 -2.91
N TYR A 146 6.13 -17.73 -2.53
CA TYR A 146 7.08 -18.41 -3.43
C TYR A 146 7.90 -17.54 -4.39
N GLU A 147 7.96 -16.23 -4.16
CA GLU A 147 8.75 -15.33 -4.99
C GLU A 147 10.22 -15.20 -4.52
N PRO A 148 11.20 -15.27 -5.44
CA PRO A 148 12.61 -15.08 -5.11
C PRO A 148 12.92 -13.74 -4.42
N VAL A 149 12.15 -12.69 -4.71
CA VAL A 149 12.37 -11.36 -4.11
C VAL A 149 12.21 -11.37 -2.58
N VAL A 150 11.29 -12.18 -2.05
CA VAL A 150 11.09 -12.33 -0.60
C VAL A 150 12.24 -13.11 0.04
N GLY A 151 12.75 -14.12 -0.66
CA GLY A 151 13.94 -14.85 -0.22
C GLY A 151 15.21 -13.98 -0.20
N LEU A 152 15.35 -13.07 -1.16
CA LEU A 152 16.53 -12.23 -1.31
C LEU A 152 16.52 -10.99 -0.40
N LEU A 153 15.36 -10.34 -0.23
CA LEU A 153 15.23 -9.12 0.60
C LEU A 153 14.85 -9.42 2.05
N GLY A 154 14.50 -10.67 2.35
CA GLY A 154 13.89 -11.04 3.62
C GLY A 154 12.42 -10.61 3.71
N PRO A 155 11.75 -10.94 4.83
CA PRO A 155 10.31 -10.74 4.98
C PRO A 155 9.90 -9.26 5.15
N ASN A 156 10.86 -8.37 5.41
CA ASN A 156 10.60 -6.96 5.74
C ASN A 156 10.89 -6.04 4.55
N PHE A 157 9.89 -5.88 3.70
CA PHE A 157 9.93 -4.96 2.56
C PHE A 157 9.21 -3.62 2.83
N ARG A 158 8.86 -3.36 4.10
CA ARG A 158 8.22 -2.12 4.56
C ARG A 158 8.78 -1.72 5.92
N GLU A 159 9.10 -0.44 6.04
CA GLU A 159 9.71 0.10 7.25
C GLU A 159 8.87 1.21 7.86
N ASP A 160 8.97 1.35 9.18
CA ASP A 160 8.36 2.44 9.93
C ASP A 160 9.25 3.68 9.88
N ASN A 161 8.68 4.87 10.13
CA ASN A 161 9.42 6.13 10.23
C ASN A 161 10.25 6.49 8.98
N VAL A 162 9.79 6.09 7.79
CA VAL A 162 10.50 6.34 6.53
C VAL A 162 10.13 7.70 5.96
N ILE A 163 11.15 8.44 5.51
CA ILE A 163 11.00 9.56 4.57
C ILE A 163 11.50 9.09 3.20
N LYS A 164 10.66 9.20 2.16
CA LYS A 164 11.00 8.77 0.80
C LYS A 164 10.67 9.85 -0.21
N TYR A 165 11.62 10.12 -1.10
CA TYR A 165 11.48 10.98 -2.26
C TYR A 165 11.44 10.14 -3.55
N THR A 166 10.50 10.46 -4.44
CA THR A 166 10.39 9.86 -5.78
C THR A 166 10.38 10.97 -6.81
N GLY A 167 11.44 11.05 -7.61
CA GLY A 167 11.54 12.02 -8.71
C GLY A 167 10.64 11.64 -9.90
N ARG A 168 10.28 12.64 -10.70
CA ARG A 168 9.61 12.44 -11.98
C ARG A 168 10.66 12.45 -13.10
N SER A 169 10.81 11.34 -13.82
CA SER A 169 11.62 11.33 -15.04
C SER A 169 10.78 11.91 -16.18
N ALA A 170 11.29 12.94 -16.86
CA ALA A 170 10.73 13.39 -18.12
C ALA A 170 10.98 12.30 -19.17
N ARG A 171 9.90 11.67 -19.64
CA ARG A 171 9.89 10.99 -20.93
C ARG A 171 8.95 11.75 -21.84
#